data_AF-A0A844GV96-F1
#
_entry.id   AF-A0A844GV96-F1
#
_cell.length_a   1.000
_cell.length_b   1.000
_cell.length_c   1.000
_cell.angle_alpha   90.00
_cell.angle_beta   90.00
_cell.angle_gamma   90.00
#
_symmetry.space_group_name_H-M   'P 1'
#
loop_
_entity.id
_entity.type
_entity.pdbx_description
1 polymer ?
#
loop_
_entity_poly.entity_id
_entity_poly.type
_entity_poly.pdbx_seq_one_letter_code
_entity_poly.pdbx_strand_id
1 'polypeptide(L)'
;MYQYCAYYQDLFPDIRSYEYLKLLHLGIIYNLKQKSLPELEKVLEVSSQSLHHFLTSSPWLLSLEQRRLNKLIAILKGKNNSYSR
;
A
#
# COMPACT_ATOMS: atom_id res chain seq x y z
N MET A 1 -9.03 4.19 -5.66
CA MET A 1 -8.27 3.09 -4.99
C MET A 1 -7.44 2.27 -5.98
N TYR A 2 -8.08 1.65 -6.99
CA TYR A 2 -7.43 0.73 -7.94
C TYR A 2 -6.26 1.35 -8.73
N GLN A 3 -6.37 2.60 -9.19
CA GLN A 3 -5.30 3.28 -9.92
C GLN A 3 -4.03 3.54 -9.08
N TYR A 4 -4.16 3.69 -7.76
CA TYR A 4 -2.98 3.90 -6.91
C TYR A 4 -2.17 2.61 -6.78
N CYS A 5 -2.85 1.48 -6.57
CA CYS A 5 -2.19 0.18 -6.41
C CYS A 5 -1.61 -0.31 -7.75
N ALA A 6 -2.21 0.04 -8.90
CA ALA A 6 -1.70 -0.35 -10.22
C ALA A 6 -0.23 0.08 -10.46
N TYR A 7 0.20 1.18 -9.86
CA TYR A 7 1.59 1.67 -9.94
C TYR A 7 2.62 0.76 -9.29
N TYR A 8 2.19 -0.20 -8.45
CA TYR A 8 3.07 -1.12 -7.74
C TYR A 8 2.96 -2.56 -8.26
N GLN A 9 2.09 -2.84 -9.24
CA GLN A 9 1.73 -4.21 -9.65
C GLN A 9 2.95 -5.04 -10.08
N ASP A 10 3.87 -4.45 -10.82
CA ASP A 10 5.12 -5.07 -11.29
C ASP A 10 6.13 -5.39 -10.18
N LEU A 11 5.94 -4.87 -8.95
CA LEU A 11 6.76 -5.24 -7.80
C LEU A 11 6.38 -6.61 -7.22
N PHE A 12 5.21 -7.15 -7.60
CA PHE A 12 4.68 -8.39 -7.05
C PHE A 12 4.77 -9.50 -8.11
N PRO A 13 5.64 -10.49 -7.92
CA PRO A 13 5.74 -11.62 -8.85
C PRO A 13 4.50 -12.53 -8.78
N ASP A 14 3.79 -12.52 -7.65
CA ASP A 14 2.57 -13.29 -7.45
C ASP A 14 1.35 -12.40 -7.20
N ILE A 15 0.20 -12.85 -7.71
CA ILE A 15 -1.08 -12.13 -7.66
C ILE A 15 -1.56 -11.96 -6.20
N ARG A 16 -1.29 -12.92 -5.33
CA ARG A 16 -1.78 -12.92 -3.94
C ARG A 16 -1.11 -11.82 -3.12
N SER A 17 0.21 -11.65 -3.26
CA SER A 17 0.92 -10.53 -2.62
C SER A 17 0.40 -9.18 -3.10
N TYR A 18 0.09 -9.04 -4.39
CA TYR A 18 -0.53 -7.82 -4.90
C TYR A 18 -1.93 -7.57 -4.32
N GLU A 19 -2.73 -8.62 -4.11
CA GLU A 19 -4.03 -8.53 -3.45
C GLU A 19 -3.92 -8.13 -1.98
N TYR A 20 -2.97 -8.70 -1.25
CA TYR A 20 -2.68 -8.29 0.12
C TYR A 20 -2.25 -6.83 0.20
N LEU A 21 -1.49 -6.31 -0.77
CA LEU A 21 -1.17 -4.87 -0.82
C LEU A 21 -2.45 -4.02 -0.94
N LYS A 22 -3.37 -4.40 -1.83
CA LYS A 22 -4.65 -3.68 -2.04
C LYS A 22 -5.49 -3.70 -0.77
N LEU A 23 -5.62 -4.86 -0.13
CA LEU A 23 -6.36 -5.03 1.12
C LEU A 23 -5.73 -4.22 2.26
N LEU A 24 -4.40 -4.23 2.39
CA LEU A 24 -3.70 -3.44 3.39
C LEU A 24 -3.90 -1.94 3.18
N HIS A 25 -3.85 -1.46 1.93
CA HIS A 25 -4.15 -0.05 1.62
C HIS A 25 -5.59 0.32 1.97
N LEU A 26 -6.55 -0.58 1.71
CA LEU A 26 -7.94 -0.41 2.14
C LEU A 26 -8.06 -0.32 3.66
N GLY A 27 -7.40 -1.23 4.36
CA GLY A 27 -7.31 -1.23 5.82
C GLY A 27 -6.74 0.05 6.42
N ILE A 28 -5.69 0.60 5.80
CA ILE A 28 -5.05 1.85 6.26
C ILE A 28 -5.96 3.05 6.06
N ILE A 29 -6.73 3.09 4.98
CA ILE A 29 -7.66 4.17 4.66
C ILE A 29 -8.96 4.06 5.48
N TYR A 30 -9.33 2.85 5.90
CA TYR A 30 -10.50 2.62 6.71
C TYR A 30 -10.42 3.36 8.05
N ASN A 31 -11.56 3.88 8.50
CA ASN A 31 -11.66 4.62 9.76
C ASN A 31 -11.79 3.64 10.94
N LEU A 32 -10.70 2.93 11.26
CA LEU A 32 -10.62 2.07 12.44
C LEU A 32 -10.12 2.86 13.66
N LYS A 33 -10.70 2.55 14.83
CA LYS A 33 -10.21 3.08 16.11
C LYS A 33 -8.74 2.73 16.36
N GLN A 34 -8.30 1.55 15.90
CA GLN A 34 -6.92 1.09 15.97
C GLN A 34 -6.55 0.35 14.67
N LYS A 35 -5.38 0.66 14.11
CA LYS A 35 -4.88 0.05 12.86
C LYS A 35 -3.93 -1.11 13.15
N SER A 36 -4.42 -2.13 13.85
CA SER A 36 -3.66 -3.36 14.14
C SER A 36 -4.07 -4.48 13.18
N LEU A 37 -3.19 -5.47 12.95
CA LEU A 37 -3.52 -6.61 12.08
C LEU A 37 -4.78 -7.38 12.55
N PRO A 38 -5.02 -7.61 13.86
CA PRO A 38 -6.26 -8.23 14.31
C PRO A 38 -7.52 -7.38 14.08
N GLU A 39 -7.44 -6.06 14.16
CA GLU A 39 -8.57 -5.19 13.85
C GLU A 39 -8.84 -5.13 12.34
N LEU A 40 -7.77 -5.19 11.54
CA LEU A 40 -7.87 -5.30 10.09
C LEU A 40 -8.51 -6.62 9.67
N GLU A 41 -8.19 -7.74 10.30
CA GLU A 41 -8.82 -9.06 10.05
C GLU A 41 -10.34 -9.06 10.33
N LYS A 42 -10.84 -8.19 11.21
CA LYS A 42 -12.29 -8.08 11.47
C LYS A 42 -13.05 -7.40 10.32
N VAL A 43 -12.36 -6.62 9.50
CA VAL A 43 -12.96 -5.77 8.46
C VAL A 43 -12.56 -6.21 7.06
N LEU A 44 -11.36 -6.76 6.93
CA LEU A 44 -10.83 -7.37 5.72
C LEU A 44 -10.99 -8.87 5.86
N GLU A 45 -11.49 -9.56 4.83
CA GLU A 45 -11.65 -11.02 4.81
C GLU A 45 -10.28 -11.75 4.65
N VAL A 46 -9.30 -11.37 5.46
CA VAL A 46 -7.92 -11.89 5.44
C VAL A 46 -7.41 -12.05 6.86
N SER A 47 -6.71 -13.16 7.13
CA SER A 47 -6.21 -13.41 8.47
C SER A 47 -5.03 -12.51 8.86
N SER A 48 -4.95 -12.14 10.14
CA SER A 48 -3.84 -11.37 10.71
C SER A 48 -2.50 -12.08 10.48
N GLN A 49 -2.48 -13.42 10.55
CA GLN A 49 -1.27 -14.20 10.28
C GLN A 49 -0.82 -14.10 8.82
N SER A 50 -1.76 -14.09 7.86
CA SER A 50 -1.44 -13.91 6.44
C SER A 50 -0.89 -12.51 6.17
N LEU A 51 -1.48 -11.48 6.77
CA LEU A 51 -0.96 -10.11 6.69
C LEU A 51 0.41 -9.97 7.36
N HIS A 52 0.62 -10.65 8.49
CA HIS A 52 1.91 -10.65 9.17
C HIS A 52 2.99 -11.30 8.31
N HIS A 53 2.73 -12.49 7.77
CA HIS A 53 3.63 -13.17 6.84
C HIS A 53 3.90 -12.33 5.60
N PHE A 54 2.85 -11.70 5.04
CA PHE A 54 2.98 -10.78 3.92
C PHE A 54 3.97 -9.67 4.26
N LEU A 55 3.81 -8.98 5.39
CA LEU A 55 4.70 -7.87 5.80
C LEU A 55 6.14 -8.32 6.12
N THR A 56 6.33 -9.48 6.74
CA THR A 56 7.66 -9.96 7.17
C THR A 56 8.44 -10.63 6.04
N SER A 57 7.75 -11.26 5.08
CA SER A 57 8.35 -12.03 3.99
C SER A 57 8.28 -11.26 2.67
N SER A 58 8.73 -9.99 2.70
CA SER A 58 8.54 -9.03 1.62
C SER A 58 9.84 -8.60 0.93
N PRO A 59 10.30 -9.30 -0.12
CA PRO A 59 11.45 -8.86 -0.92
C PRO A 59 11.20 -7.52 -1.65
N TRP A 60 9.93 -7.15 -1.85
CA TRP A 60 9.50 -5.95 -2.58
C TRP A 60 9.40 -4.68 -1.71
N LEU A 61 9.56 -4.77 -0.38
CA LEU A 61 9.31 -3.64 0.54
C LEU A 61 10.21 -2.44 0.25
N LEU A 62 11.51 -2.67 0.09
CA LEU A 62 12.48 -1.62 -0.22
C LEU A 62 12.16 -0.93 -1.56
N SER A 63 11.82 -1.71 -2.58
CA SER A 63 11.43 -1.18 -3.89
C SER A 63 10.13 -0.37 -3.80
N LEU A 64 9.15 -0.84 -3.02
CA LEU A 64 7.88 -0.13 -2.81
C LEU A 64 8.10 1.23 -2.13
N GLU A 65 8.93 1.29 -1.08
CA GLU A 65 9.29 2.51 -0.38
C GLU A 65 9.97 3.51 -1.30
N GLN A 66 11.02 3.08 -2.02
CA GLN A 66 11.74 3.92 -2.98
C GLN A 66 10.79 4.46 -4.06
N ARG A 67 9.91 3.60 -4.61
CA ARG A 67 8.97 4.03 -5.64
C ARG A 67 7.95 5.04 -5.13
N ARG A 68 7.49 4.87 -3.89
CA ARG A 68 6.59 5.82 -3.22
C ARG A 68 7.30 7.16 -2.97
N LEU A 69 8.55 7.14 -2.50
CA LEU A 69 9.36 8.35 -2.31
C LEU A 69 9.58 9.09 -3.63
N ASN A 70 9.98 8.38 -4.69
CA ASN A 70 10.18 8.97 -6.01
C ASN A 70 8.91 9.64 -6.54
N LYS A 71 7.74 9.00 -6.36
CA LYS A 71 6.45 9.58 -6.73
C LYS A 71 6.14 10.85 -5.93
N LEU A 72 6.36 10.83 -4.60
CA LEU A 72 6.17 12.01 -3.75
C LEU A 72 7.12 13.15 -4.15
N ILE A 73 8.39 12.85 -4.38
CA ILE A 73 9.39 13.82 -4.84
C ILE A 73 8.98 14.42 -6.19
N ALA A 74 8.52 13.60 -7.14
CA ALA A 74 8.03 14.08 -8.43
C ALA A 74 6.82 15.01 -8.27
N ILE A 75 5.86 14.65 -7.41
CA ILE A 75 4.71 15.50 -7.09
C ILE A 75 5.16 16.81 -6.44
N LEU A 76 6.09 16.78 -5.48
CA LEU A 76 6.59 17.98 -4.81
C LEU A 76 7.38 18.89 -5.77
N LYS A 77 8.21 18.31 -6.64
CA LYS A 77 8.95 19.04 -7.69
C LYS A 77 8.00 19.64 -8.74
N GLY A 78 6.89 18.97 -9.06
CA GLY A 78 5.82 19.48 -9.93
C GLY A 78 4.85 20.46 -9.25
N LYS A 79 4.73 20.43 -7.92
CA LYS A 79 3.87 21.34 -7.13
C LYS A 79 4.46 22.74 -6.90
N ASN A 80 5.69 22.99 -7.33
CA ASN A 80 6.23 24.36 -7.42
C ASN A 80 5.71 25.14 -8.65
N ASN A 81 4.80 24.60 -9.46
CA ASN A 81 4.32 25.30 -10.65
C ASN A 81 2.82 25.15 -10.97
N SER A 82 1.95 25.02 -9.97
CA SER A 82 0.50 25.25 -10.17
C SER A 82 -0.33 25.20 -8.87
N TYR A 83 -0.31 26.30 -8.13
CA TYR A 83 -1.54 26.87 -7.58
C TYR A 83 -1.77 28.21 -8.29
N SER A 84 -2.17 28.10 -9.55
CA SER A 84 -2.81 29.18 -10.32
C SER A 84 -3.59 28.53 -11.45
N ARG A 85 -4.82 28.12 -11.10
CA ARG A 85 -6.00 28.20 -11.94
C ARG A 85 -7.23 27.92 -11.08
#